data_AF-A0A371CTA3-F1
#
_entry.id   AF-A0A371CTA3-F1
#
_cell.length_a   1.000
_cell.length_b   1.000
_cell.length_c   1.000
_cell.angle_alpha   90.00
_cell.angle_beta   90.00
_cell.angle_gamma   90.00
#
_symmetry.space_group_name_H-M   'P 1'
#
loop_
_entity.id
_entity.type
_entity.pdbx_description
1 polymer ?
#
loop_
_entity_poly.entity_id
_entity_poly.type
_entity_poly.pdbx_seq_one_letter_code
_entity_poly.pdbx_strand_id
1 'polypeptide(L)'
;MNAVSNPSEPLPNLPPRPVREYIPQGPSPTLAYGIVIDEDCIYRRSKVVYKERKREDLSQMSPEDARKALRSIRGLTIVTMPDDIYFAFPNLPRLKRNLLIRSDADGTWLFVFKDNSTHAASHVPLDPEDVRGVKRMLGLQWQVAKWHRVSQGML
;
A
#
# COMPACT_ATOMS: atom_id res chain seq x y z
N MET A 1 -28.78 46.31 -14.53
CA MET A 1 -27.53 45.98 -15.25
C MET A 1 -27.01 44.70 -14.64
N ASN A 2 -27.11 43.58 -15.36
CA ASN A 2 -26.74 42.25 -14.89
C ASN A 2 -25.25 42.02 -15.15
N ALA A 3 -24.50 41.65 -14.10
CA ALA A 3 -23.10 41.23 -14.23
C ALA A 3 -23.04 39.77 -14.68
N VAL A 4 -22.32 39.54 -15.77
CA VAL A 4 -22.16 38.27 -16.47
C VAL A 4 -21.16 37.37 -15.74
N SER A 5 -21.52 36.10 -15.63
CA SER A 5 -20.74 34.97 -15.12
C SER A 5 -19.42 34.79 -15.88
N ASN A 6 -18.31 34.57 -15.17
CA ASN A 6 -17.12 33.96 -15.76
C ASN A 6 -17.33 32.43 -15.80
N PRO A 7 -17.30 31.78 -16.98
CA PRO A 7 -17.28 30.33 -17.05
C PRO A 7 -15.88 29.84 -16.66
N SER A 8 -15.84 28.94 -15.67
CA SER A 8 -14.63 28.22 -15.28
C SER A 8 -13.95 27.62 -16.50
N GLU A 9 -12.70 28.01 -16.76
CA GLU A 9 -11.89 27.39 -17.81
C GLU A 9 -11.86 25.87 -17.62
N PRO A 10 -12.13 25.08 -18.67
CA PRO A 10 -11.98 23.64 -18.59
C PRO A 10 -10.51 23.33 -18.30
N LEU A 11 -10.26 22.58 -17.22
CA LEU A 11 -8.94 22.03 -16.91
C LEU A 11 -8.36 21.40 -18.19
N PRO A 12 -7.08 21.66 -18.52
CA PRO A 12 -6.48 21.11 -19.73
C PRO A 12 -6.70 19.60 -19.75
N ASN A 13 -7.10 19.07 -20.92
CA ASN A 13 -7.23 17.63 -21.18
C ASN A 13 -5.88 16.95 -20.90
N LEU A 14 -5.63 16.62 -19.64
CA LEU A 14 -4.54 15.74 -19.26
C LEU A 14 -4.82 14.42 -19.98
N PRO A 15 -3.82 13.84 -20.66
CA PRO A 15 -3.99 12.51 -21.22
C PRO A 15 -4.49 11.59 -20.10
N PRO A 16 -5.47 10.70 -20.36
CA PRO A 16 -5.93 9.77 -19.36
C PRO A 16 -4.69 9.05 -18.83
N ARG A 17 -4.50 9.08 -17.50
CA ARG A 17 -3.40 8.34 -16.88
C ARG A 17 -3.48 6.92 -17.41
N PRO A 18 -2.40 6.34 -17.97
CA PRO A 18 -2.45 4.98 -18.49
C PRO A 18 -3.01 4.09 -17.39
N VAL A 19 -4.17 3.48 -17.67
CA VAL A 19 -4.82 2.57 -16.75
C VAL A 19 -3.86 1.40 -16.60
N ARG A 20 -3.12 1.36 -15.48
CA ARG A 20 -2.25 0.24 -15.21
C ARG A 20 -3.11 -0.95 -14.84
N GLU A 21 -3.19 -1.88 -15.78
CA GLU A 21 -3.97 -3.10 -15.63
C GLU A 21 -3.43 -3.96 -14.48
N TYR A 22 -4.36 -4.57 -13.75
CA TYR A 22 -4.01 -5.56 -12.74
C TYR A 22 -3.59 -6.86 -13.43
N ILE A 23 -2.55 -7.49 -12.90
CA ILE A 23 -2.17 -8.83 -13.34
C ILE A 23 -3.33 -9.80 -13.05
N PRO A 24 -3.76 -10.63 -14.01
CA PRO A 24 -4.81 -11.60 -13.79
C PRO A 24 -4.47 -12.56 -12.64
N GLN A 25 -5.34 -12.60 -11.62
CA GLN A 25 -5.22 -13.46 -10.45
C GLN A 25 -6.36 -14.48 -10.43
N GLY A 26 -6.03 -15.71 -10.02
CA GLY A 26 -6.98 -16.80 -9.84
C GLY A 26 -7.64 -16.71 -8.47
N PRO A 27 -8.60 -17.57 -8.14
CA PRO A 27 -9.45 -17.40 -6.96
C PRO A 27 -8.70 -17.51 -5.63
N SER A 28 -7.65 -18.33 -5.53
CA SER A 28 -6.95 -18.55 -4.25
C SER A 28 -5.48 -18.90 -4.45
N PRO A 29 -4.54 -18.10 -3.90
CA PRO A 29 -3.15 -18.48 -3.86
C PRO A 29 -2.90 -19.34 -2.62
N THR A 30 -1.94 -20.26 -2.72
CA THR A 30 -1.40 -20.98 -1.55
C THR A 30 -0.03 -20.42 -1.15
N LEU A 31 0.62 -19.71 -2.07
CA LEU A 31 1.90 -19.05 -1.88
C LEU A 31 1.84 -17.62 -2.43
N ALA A 32 2.41 -16.70 -1.67
CA ALA A 32 2.59 -15.31 -2.07
C ALA A 32 4.03 -14.88 -1.83
N TYR A 33 4.66 -14.27 -2.84
CA TYR A 33 6.00 -13.70 -2.73
C TYR A 33 5.88 -12.25 -2.27
N GLY A 34 6.49 -11.93 -1.13
CA GLY A 34 6.25 -10.65 -0.50
C GLY A 34 7.17 -10.34 0.68
N ILE A 35 6.89 -9.18 1.29
CA ILE A 35 7.52 -8.70 2.52
C ILE A 35 6.47 -8.54 3.60
N VAL A 36 6.88 -8.81 4.85
CA VAL A 36 5.96 -8.74 5.99
C VAL A 36 5.92 -7.29 6.47
N ILE A 37 4.72 -6.73 6.52
CA ILE A 37 4.42 -5.46 7.16
C ILE A 37 4.11 -5.76 8.63
N ASP A 38 5.05 -5.38 9.50
CA ASP A 38 4.94 -5.50 10.95
C ASP A 38 4.29 -4.25 11.58
N GLU A 39 3.93 -4.35 12.86
CA GLU A 39 3.32 -3.24 13.60
C GLU A 39 4.22 -2.00 13.64
N ASP A 40 5.55 -2.16 13.66
CA ASP A 40 6.48 -1.04 13.63
C ASP A 40 6.48 -0.30 12.28
N CYS A 41 6.35 -1.03 11.17
CA CYS A 41 6.11 -0.47 9.85
C CYS A 41 4.79 0.29 9.82
N ILE A 42 3.71 -0.31 10.31
CA ILE A 42 2.38 0.31 10.34
C ILE A 42 2.43 1.59 11.18
N TYR A 43 3.00 1.54 12.39
CA TYR A 43 3.14 2.69 13.28
C TYR A 43 3.92 3.84 12.63
N ARG A 44 5.05 3.56 11.98
CA ARG A 44 5.82 4.58 11.25
C ARG A 44 5.03 5.19 10.11
N ARG A 45 4.35 4.36 9.31
CA ARG A 45 3.49 4.84 8.20
C ARG A 45 2.29 5.63 8.72
N SER A 46 1.70 5.26 9.85
CA SER A 46 0.58 5.99 10.45
C SER A 46 0.98 7.42 10.83
N LYS A 47 2.22 7.68 11.25
CA LYS A 47 2.70 9.05 11.49
C LYS A 47 2.70 9.89 10.22
N VAL A 48 3.13 9.30 9.09
CA VAL A 48 3.14 9.97 7.79
C VAL A 48 1.72 10.26 7.32
N VAL A 49 0.86 9.24 7.31
CA VAL A 49 -0.54 9.37 6.88
C VAL A 49 -1.30 10.36 7.78
N TYR A 50 -1.05 10.35 9.09
CA TYR A 50 -1.67 11.28 10.02
C TYR A 50 -1.29 12.73 9.68
N LYS A 51 0.00 13.01 9.49
CA LYS A 51 0.49 14.33 9.11
C LYS A 51 -0.11 14.81 7.79
N GLU A 52 -0.22 13.92 6.80
CA GLU A 52 -0.83 14.24 5.50
C GLU A 52 -2.33 14.55 5.59
N ARG A 53 -3.07 13.81 6.42
CA ARG A 53 -4.54 13.92 6.51
C ARG A 53 -5.01 15.00 7.46
N LYS A 54 -4.36 15.17 8.60
CA LYS A 54 -4.77 16.10 9.65
C LYS A 54 -4.00 17.41 9.61
N ARG A 55 -2.82 17.43 8.96
CA ARG A 55 -1.88 18.57 9.02
C ARG A 55 -1.54 18.99 10.45
N GLU A 56 -1.73 18.08 11.40
CA GLU A 56 -1.43 18.25 12.81
C GLU A 56 -0.07 17.62 13.12
N ASP A 57 0.69 18.28 14.00
CA ASP A 57 1.95 17.75 14.49
C ASP A 57 1.70 16.95 15.77
N LEU A 58 1.97 15.64 15.71
CA LEU A 58 1.88 14.74 16.84
C LEU A 58 2.80 15.16 18.00
N SER A 59 3.85 15.96 17.74
CA SER A 59 4.74 16.46 18.79
C SER A 59 4.06 17.42 19.77
N GLN A 60 2.91 17.99 19.39
CA GLN A 60 2.13 18.90 20.22
C GLN A 60 1.12 18.17 21.12
N MET A 61 1.02 16.85 20.98
CA MET A 61 0.11 16.01 21.74
C MET A 61 0.83 15.36 22.94
N SER A 62 0.06 15.00 23.96
CA SER A 62 0.55 14.08 24.99
C SER A 62 0.92 12.73 24.33
N PRO A 63 1.84 11.95 24.92
CA PRO A 63 2.18 10.62 24.42
C PRO A 63 0.95 9.71 24.29
N GLU A 64 0.01 9.79 25.23
CA GLU A 64 -1.24 9.04 25.26
C GLU A 64 -2.16 9.43 24.10
N ASP A 65 -2.34 10.74 23.86
CA ASP A 65 -3.18 11.23 22.77
C ASP A 65 -2.57 10.91 21.40
N ALA A 66 -1.25 11.06 21.26
CA ALA A 66 -0.54 10.68 20.04
C ALA A 66 -0.72 9.18 19.73
N ARG A 67 -0.63 8.30 20.74
CA ARG A 67 -0.90 6.86 20.57
C ARG A 67 -2.35 6.62 20.15
N LYS A 68 -3.32 7.30 20.77
CA LYS A 68 -4.75 7.17 20.42
C LYS A 68 -5.03 7.64 19.00
N ALA A 69 -4.43 8.75 18.57
CA ALA A 69 -4.53 9.29 17.22
C ALA A 69 -3.94 8.34 16.17
N LEU A 70 -2.77 7.74 16.45
CA LEU A 70 -2.17 6.76 15.54
C LEU A 70 -2.97 5.46 15.47
N ARG A 71 -3.53 5.02 16.60
CA ARG A 71 -4.41 3.84 16.64
C ARG A 71 -5.68 4.04 15.81
N SER A 72 -6.27 5.24 15.82
CA SER A 72 -7.49 5.53 15.06
C SER A 72 -7.27 5.57 13.55
N ILE A 73 -6.06 5.91 13.09
CA ILE A 73 -5.72 5.95 11.65
C ILE A 73 -5.05 4.66 11.15
N ARG A 74 -4.81 3.67 12.03
CA ARG A 74 -4.14 2.40 11.70
C ARG A 74 -4.83 1.69 10.53
N GLY A 75 -6.16 1.55 10.58
CA GLY A 75 -6.94 0.90 9.52
C GLY A 75 -6.78 1.61 8.18
N LEU A 76 -6.89 2.94 8.17
CA LEU A 76 -6.67 3.75 6.97
C LEU A 76 -5.25 3.57 6.42
N THR A 77 -4.24 3.58 7.30
CA THR A 77 -2.84 3.41 6.93
C THR A 77 -2.62 2.08 6.20
N ILE A 78 -3.22 1.00 6.69
CA ILE A 78 -3.10 -0.33 6.10
C ILE A 78 -3.72 -0.36 4.70
N VAL A 79 -4.95 0.17 4.53
CA VAL A 79 -5.66 0.10 3.24
C VAL A 79 -5.09 1.02 2.17
N THR A 80 -4.45 2.14 2.55
CA THR A 80 -3.81 3.05 1.58
C THR A 80 -2.37 2.68 1.24
N MET A 81 -1.74 1.80 2.03
CA MET A 81 -0.33 1.46 1.84
C MET A 81 -0.02 0.88 0.45
N PRO A 82 -0.84 -0.04 -0.13
CA PRO A 82 -0.61 -0.51 -1.49
C PRO A 82 -0.66 0.61 -2.53
N ASP A 83 -1.58 1.55 -2.39
CA ASP A 83 -1.72 2.69 -3.32
C ASP A 83 -0.51 3.61 -3.25
N ASP A 84 -0.03 3.92 -2.03
CA ASP A 84 1.18 4.72 -1.81
C ASP A 84 2.40 4.04 -2.48
N ILE A 85 2.52 2.72 -2.32
CA ILE A 85 3.59 1.93 -2.93
C ILE A 85 3.49 1.97 -4.47
N TYR A 86 2.32 1.73 -5.03
CA TYR A 86 2.13 1.73 -6.49
C TYR A 86 2.23 3.11 -7.13
N PHE A 87 2.05 4.17 -6.34
CA PHE A 87 2.32 5.54 -6.75
C PHE A 87 3.83 5.81 -6.79
N ALA A 88 4.57 5.42 -5.75
CA ALA A 88 6.01 5.64 -5.65
C ALA A 88 6.83 4.73 -6.58
N PHE A 89 6.36 3.51 -6.84
CA PHE A 89 7.05 2.48 -7.63
C PHE A 89 6.19 2.09 -8.84
N PRO A 90 6.19 2.93 -9.88
CA PRO A 90 5.27 2.78 -11.00
C PRO A 90 5.42 1.46 -11.77
N ASN A 91 6.62 0.88 -11.79
CA ASN A 91 6.94 -0.31 -12.55
C ASN A 91 6.55 -1.61 -11.82
N LEU A 92 6.10 -1.52 -10.56
CA LEU A 92 5.65 -2.69 -9.83
C LEU A 92 4.40 -3.31 -10.47
N PRO A 93 4.36 -4.65 -10.59
CA PRO A 93 3.16 -5.39 -10.92
C PRO A 93 2.02 -5.06 -9.97
N ARG A 94 0.88 -4.64 -10.53
CA ARG A 94 -0.32 -4.37 -9.75
C ARG A 94 -1.13 -5.63 -9.56
N LEU A 95 -1.30 -6.04 -8.31
CA LEU A 95 -2.17 -7.13 -7.91
C LEU A 95 -3.43 -6.56 -7.25
N LYS A 96 -4.60 -7.14 -7.53
CA LYS A 96 -5.81 -6.82 -6.77
C LYS A 96 -5.67 -7.30 -5.33
N ARG A 97 -5.14 -8.51 -5.14
CA ARG A 97 -4.75 -9.02 -3.82
C ARG A 97 -3.28 -8.67 -3.54
N ASN A 98 -3.05 -7.41 -3.27
CA ASN A 98 -1.72 -6.85 -2.98
C ASN A 98 -1.38 -6.85 -1.48
N LEU A 99 -2.36 -7.12 -0.62
CA LEU A 99 -2.21 -7.18 0.81
C LEU A 99 -2.98 -8.38 1.37
N LEU A 100 -2.31 -9.23 2.14
CA LEU A 100 -2.91 -10.43 2.75
C LEU A 100 -2.64 -10.43 4.26
N ILE A 101 -3.59 -10.94 5.04
CA ILE A 101 -3.37 -11.22 6.46
C ILE A 101 -2.57 -12.52 6.55
N ARG A 102 -1.54 -12.53 7.40
CA ARG A 102 -0.82 -13.77 7.71
C ARG A 102 -1.60 -14.59 8.74
N SER A 103 -1.73 -15.88 8.46
CA SER A 103 -2.47 -16.81 9.31
C SER A 103 -1.76 -17.21 10.60
N ASP A 104 -0.44 -16.96 10.67
CA ASP A 104 0.45 -17.45 11.71
C ASP A 104 0.89 -16.37 12.72
N ALA A 105 0.44 -15.12 12.54
CA ALA A 105 0.78 -14.04 13.46
C ALA A 105 -0.25 -12.91 13.42
N ASP A 106 -0.91 -12.70 14.56
CA ASP A 106 -1.83 -11.60 14.79
C ASP A 106 -1.16 -10.26 14.44
N GLY A 107 -1.86 -9.44 13.66
CA GLY A 107 -1.42 -8.08 13.33
C GLY A 107 -0.35 -7.97 12.25
N THR A 108 0.12 -9.07 11.64
CA THR A 108 1.07 -8.99 10.52
C THR A 108 0.40 -9.14 9.15
N TRP A 109 0.77 -8.24 8.26
CA TRP A 109 0.30 -8.22 6.89
C TRP A 109 1.41 -8.63 5.94
N LEU A 110 1.05 -9.14 4.77
CA LEU A 110 1.97 -9.47 3.70
C LEU A 110 1.66 -8.54 2.52
N PHE A 111 2.62 -7.69 2.15
CA PHE A 111 2.56 -7.00 0.87
C PHE A 111 3.02 -7.96 -0.24
N VAL A 112 2.16 -8.19 -1.21
CA VAL A 112 2.31 -9.23 -2.23
C VAL A 112 2.84 -8.63 -3.53
N PHE A 113 4.01 -9.09 -3.97
CA PHE A 113 4.55 -8.77 -5.29
C PHE A 113 4.13 -9.79 -6.35
N LYS A 114 4.00 -11.06 -5.95
CA LYS A 114 3.57 -12.18 -6.82
C LYS A 114 2.73 -13.17 -6.03
N ASP A 115 1.87 -13.92 -6.69
CA ASP A 115 1.20 -15.07 -6.10
C ASP A 115 1.14 -16.24 -7.08
N ASN A 116 0.84 -17.44 -6.57
CA ASN A 116 0.78 -18.65 -7.40
C ASN A 116 -0.63 -19.01 -7.91
N SER A 117 -1.57 -18.09 -7.89
CA SER A 117 -2.96 -18.38 -8.30
C SER A 117 -3.14 -18.51 -9.81
N THR A 118 -2.24 -17.94 -10.60
CA THR A 118 -2.17 -18.09 -12.07
C THR A 118 -0.72 -18.12 -12.54
N HIS A 119 -0.50 -18.59 -13.77
CA HIS A 119 0.81 -18.46 -14.42
C HIS A 119 1.26 -17.00 -14.55
N ALA A 120 0.34 -16.09 -14.91
CA ALA A 120 0.62 -14.66 -15.04
C ALA A 120 1.08 -14.04 -13.72
N ALA A 121 0.37 -14.30 -12.60
CA ALA A 121 0.72 -13.76 -11.30
C ALA A 121 2.04 -14.31 -10.74
N SER A 122 2.36 -15.58 -11.03
CA SER A 122 3.57 -16.24 -10.52
C SER A 122 4.83 -15.84 -11.29
N HIS A 123 4.70 -15.55 -12.58
CA HIS A 123 5.82 -15.26 -13.48
C HIS A 123 5.94 -13.79 -13.87
N VAL A 124 5.09 -12.90 -13.32
CA VAL A 124 5.17 -11.48 -13.64
C VAL A 124 6.59 -10.95 -13.37
N PRO A 125 7.18 -10.17 -14.30
CA PRO A 125 8.47 -9.55 -14.08
C PRO A 125 8.45 -8.68 -12.83
N LEU A 126 9.52 -8.76 -12.03
CA LEU A 126 9.65 -7.97 -10.81
C LEU A 126 11.08 -7.47 -10.74
N ASP A 127 11.25 -6.15 -10.84
CA ASP A 127 12.55 -5.51 -10.75
C ASP A 127 13.07 -5.55 -9.29
N PRO A 128 14.25 -6.12 -9.03
CA PRO A 128 14.88 -6.09 -7.71
C PRO A 128 15.11 -4.67 -7.15
N GLU A 129 15.28 -3.65 -7.99
CA GLU A 129 15.40 -2.25 -7.55
C GLU A 129 14.09 -1.72 -6.98
N ASP A 130 12.96 -2.02 -7.62
CA ASP A 130 11.64 -1.62 -7.12
C ASP A 130 11.37 -2.28 -5.76
N VAL A 131 11.67 -3.58 -5.63
CA VAL A 131 11.53 -4.30 -4.34
C VAL A 131 12.38 -3.65 -3.24
N ARG A 132 13.62 -3.28 -3.56
CA ARG A 132 14.50 -2.55 -2.63
C ARG A 132 13.95 -1.17 -2.31
N GLY A 133 13.38 -0.48 -3.28
CA GLY A 133 12.69 0.79 -3.11
C GLY A 133 11.53 0.69 -2.12
N VAL A 134 10.64 -0.28 -2.31
CA VAL A 134 9.51 -0.54 -1.40
C VAL A 134 10.01 -0.80 0.01
N LYS A 135 11.01 -1.69 0.16
CA LYS A 135 11.59 -1.96 1.47
C LYS A 135 12.17 -0.71 2.13
N ARG A 136 12.82 0.18 1.39
CA ARG A 136 13.32 1.46 1.94
C ARG A 136 12.18 2.38 2.36
N MET A 137 11.15 2.51 1.52
CA MET A 137 9.96 3.33 1.82
C MET A 137 9.24 2.86 3.09
N LEU A 138 9.11 1.55 3.27
CA LEU A 138 8.49 0.95 4.45
C LEU A 138 9.45 0.81 5.63
N GLY A 139 10.74 1.10 5.43
CA GLY A 139 11.78 0.93 6.43
C GLY A 139 11.96 -0.52 6.89
N LEU A 140 11.88 -1.46 5.95
CA LEU A 140 12.02 -2.91 6.10
C LEU A 140 13.26 -3.41 5.33
N GLN A 141 14.33 -2.62 5.25
CA GLN A 141 15.53 -2.92 4.45
C GLN A 141 16.20 -4.24 4.87
N TRP A 142 16.09 -4.58 6.14
CA TRP A 142 16.63 -5.80 6.76
C TRP A 142 15.91 -7.08 6.32
N GLN A 143 14.67 -6.99 5.83
CA GLN A 143 13.90 -8.18 5.41
C GLN A 143 14.31 -8.68 4.03
N VAL A 144 14.25 -9.99 3.79
CA VAL A 144 14.35 -10.54 2.43
C VAL A 144 12.94 -10.87 1.94
N ALA A 145 12.60 -10.39 0.75
CA ALA A 145 11.36 -10.79 0.10
C ALA A 145 11.42 -12.28 -0.26
N LYS A 146 10.40 -13.04 0.14
CA LYS A 146 10.37 -14.49 -0.02
C LYS A 146 8.95 -14.99 -0.23
N TRP A 147 8.84 -16.25 -0.63
CA TRP A 147 7.55 -16.95 -0.67
C TRP A 147 7.08 -17.26 0.74
N HIS A 148 5.84 -16.88 1.03
CA HIS A 148 5.14 -17.19 2.27
C HIS A 148 3.95 -18.08 1.97
N ARG A 149 3.68 -19.03 2.85
CA ARG A 149 2.39 -19.73 2.85
C ARG A 149 1.33 -18.74 3.27
N VAL A 150 0.24 -18.72 2.53
CA VAL A 150 -0.94 -17.91 2.84
C VAL A 150 -2.12 -18.86 2.89
N SER A 151 -2.90 -18.77 3.97
CA SER A 151 -4.21 -19.43 4.01
C SER A 151 -5.27 -18.44 3.55
N GLN A 152 -6.43 -18.94 3.14
CA GLN A 152 -7.59 -18.08 2.99
C GLN A 152 -7.92 -17.45 4.35
N GLY A 153 -7.67 -16.15 4.47
CA GLY A 153 -8.35 -15.27 5.40
C GLY A 153 -8.95 -14.16 4.56
N MET A 154 -10.25 -14.23 4.29
CA MET A 154 -10.98 -13.05 3.83
C MET A 154 -10.76 -11.94 4.86
N LEU A 155 -10.40 -10.75 4.37
CA LEU A 155 -10.84 -9.53 5.03
C LEU A 155 -12.33 -9.33 4.75
#